data_AF-A0A423NGP5-F1
#
_entry.id   AF-A0A423NGP5-F1
#
_cell.length_a   1.000
_cell.length_b   1.000
_cell.length_c   1.000
_cell.angle_alpha   90.00
_cell.angle_beta   90.00
_cell.angle_gamma   90.00
#
_symmetry.space_group_name_H-M   'P 1'
#
loop_
_entity.id
_entity.type
_entity.pdbx_description
1 polymer ?
#
loop_
_entity_poly.entity_id
_entity_poly.type
_entity_poly.pdbx_seq_one_letter_code
_entity_poly.pdbx_strand_id
1 'polypeptide(L)'
;MRTFHVIASKDMEPNLPHSSNWPKVIGYSFADNYLYLSEGKGHGFAANDMPDSKAKRPEWLEIFTALDATWFLNMIDNTNFTSETDFREKLTAHIGNVDTIIF
;
A
#
# COMPACT_ATOMS: atom_id res chain seq x y z
N MET A 1 -2.66 -17.76 -0.20
CA MET A 1 -1.49 -16.90 -0.38
C MET A 1 -1.94 -15.71 -1.19
N ARG A 2 -1.75 -14.49 -0.69
CA ARG A 2 -2.18 -13.26 -1.39
C ARG A 2 -0.97 -12.53 -1.93
N THR A 3 -1.10 -12.00 -3.14
CA THR A 3 -0.08 -11.18 -3.80
C THR A 3 -0.46 -9.72 -3.67
N PHE A 4 0.42 -8.91 -3.09
CA PHE A 4 0.24 -7.48 -2.97
C PHE A 4 1.25 -6.74 -3.85
N HIS A 5 0.75 -5.85 -4.71
CA HIS A 5 1.56 -4.92 -5.47
C HIS A 5 1.94 -3.76 -4.56
N VAL A 6 3.24 -3.47 -4.42
CA VAL A 6 3.72 -2.37 -3.58
C VAL A 6 3.38 -1.05 -4.27
N ILE A 7 2.54 -0.25 -3.61
CA ILE A 7 2.09 1.05 -4.11
C ILE A 7 3.07 2.14 -3.69
N ALA A 8 3.46 2.10 -2.41
CA ALA A 8 4.44 3.02 -1.86
C ALA A 8 5.10 2.36 -0.64
N SER A 9 6.36 2.67 -0.42
CA SER A 9 7.08 2.27 0.77
C SER A 9 8.08 3.35 1.17
N LYS A 10 8.43 3.39 2.46
CA LYS A 10 9.46 4.29 2.98
C LYS A 10 10.27 3.59 4.05
N ASP A 11 11.58 3.78 3.96
CA ASP A 11 12.60 3.46 4.97
C ASP A 11 12.46 2.06 5.59
N MET A 12 12.67 1.02 4.77
CA MET A 12 12.63 -0.38 5.21
C MET A 12 13.84 -0.79 6.08
N GLU A 13 14.86 0.08 6.21
CA GLU A 13 16.07 -0.13 7.02
C GLU A 13 16.34 1.04 7.98
N PRO A 14 15.50 1.24 9.02
CA PRO A 14 15.67 2.35 9.94
C PRO A 14 16.93 2.09 10.78
N ASN A 15 17.94 2.95 10.64
CA ASN A 15 19.13 2.94 11.48
C ASN A 15 18.86 3.44 12.92
N LEU A 16 17.62 3.85 13.23
CA LEU A 16 17.23 4.43 14.52
C LEU A 16 16.01 3.70 15.11
N PRO A 17 16.13 3.05 16.29
CA PRO A 17 14.97 2.55 17.02
C PRO A 17 14.08 3.72 17.47
N HIS A 18 12.74 3.55 17.39
CA HIS A 18 11.73 4.54 17.85
C HIS A 18 11.66 5.89 17.10
N SER A 19 12.20 5.98 15.88
CA SER A 19 11.98 7.14 14.99
C SER A 19 10.49 7.36 14.65
N SER A 20 10.07 8.56 14.28
CA SER A 20 8.77 8.76 13.61
C SER A 20 8.79 8.31 12.13
N ASN A 21 9.98 8.08 11.58
CA ASN A 21 10.22 7.56 10.23
C ASN A 21 10.26 6.02 10.19
N TRP A 22 9.39 5.34 10.94
CA TRP A 22 9.34 3.88 10.90
C TRP A 22 9.00 3.37 9.49
N PRO A 23 9.49 2.17 9.11
CA PRO A 23 9.17 1.52 7.84
C PRO A 23 7.69 1.57 7.58
N LYS A 24 7.28 2.05 6.42
CA LYS A 24 5.87 2.05 6.01
C LYS A 24 5.75 1.38 4.66
N VAL A 25 4.70 0.60 4.48
CA VAL A 25 4.38 0.02 3.17
C VAL A 25 2.87 -0.02 2.96
N ILE A 26 2.48 0.30 1.74
CA ILE A 26 1.13 0.13 1.21
C ILE A 26 1.23 -0.88 0.07
N GLY A 27 0.49 -1.98 0.20
CA GLY A 27 0.33 -3.00 -0.83
C GLY A 27 -1.13 -3.15 -1.25
N TYR A 28 -1.37 -3.53 -2.50
CA TYR A 28 -2.73 -3.80 -3.00
C TYR A 28 -2.81 -5.17 -3.70
N SER A 29 -3.74 -6.00 -3.25
CA SER A 29 -4.13 -7.23 -3.96
C SER A 29 -5.29 -6.91 -4.89
N PHE A 30 -5.00 -6.93 -6.19
CA PHE A 30 -6.02 -6.75 -7.22
C PHE A 30 -7.05 -7.89 -7.23
N ALA A 31 -6.60 -9.12 -7.02
CA ALA A 31 -7.46 -10.29 -7.03
C ALA A 31 -8.45 -10.33 -5.86
N ASP A 32 -8.04 -9.83 -4.69
CA ASP A 32 -8.85 -9.86 -3.47
C ASP A 32 -9.57 -8.53 -3.17
N ASN A 33 -9.14 -7.41 -3.77
CA ASN A 33 -9.52 -6.03 -3.39
C ASN A 33 -9.18 -5.74 -1.92
N TYR A 34 -7.93 -6.04 -1.55
CA TYR A 34 -7.40 -5.85 -0.21
C TYR A 34 -6.18 -4.95 -0.23
N LEU A 35 -6.11 -4.06 0.76
CA LEU A 35 -4.96 -3.25 1.09
C LEU A 35 -4.18 -3.89 2.23
N TYR A 36 -2.86 -4.00 2.04
CA TYR A 36 -1.92 -4.31 3.09
C TYR A 36 -1.27 -3.01 3.56
N LEU A 37 -1.52 -2.63 4.81
CA LEU A 37 -0.96 -1.44 5.43
C LEU A 37 -0.08 -1.87 6.60
N SER A 38 1.17 -1.43 6.62
CA SER A 38 2.11 -1.77 7.69
C SER A 38 2.98 -0.57 8.05
N GLU A 39 3.14 -0.33 9.35
CA GLU A 39 4.05 0.67 9.90
C GLU A 39 4.90 0.05 11.03
N GLY A 40 6.21 -0.02 10.84
CA GLY A 40 7.17 -0.45 11.84
C GLY A 40 7.78 -1.84 11.70
N LYS A 41 8.65 -2.19 12.66
CA LYS A 41 9.15 -3.55 12.87
C LYS A 41 8.24 -4.36 13.82
N GLY A 42 6.94 -4.40 13.53
CA GLY A 42 5.98 -5.24 14.27
C GLY A 42 5.51 -4.72 15.64
N HIS A 43 5.79 -3.47 16.00
CA HIS A 43 5.31 -2.84 17.25
C HIS A 43 4.56 -1.50 17.06
N GLY A 44 4.48 -0.98 15.83
CA GLY A 44 3.57 0.09 15.40
C GLY A 44 2.45 -0.50 14.53
N PHE A 45 1.40 0.30 14.25
CA PHE A 45 0.22 -0.01 13.42
C PHE A 45 0.26 -1.42 12.83
N ALA A 46 -0.37 -2.36 13.53
CA ALA A 46 -0.38 -3.78 13.18
C ALA A 46 -0.57 -3.95 11.67
N ALA A 47 0.29 -4.71 11.03
CA ALA A 47 0.14 -5.06 9.63
C ALA A 47 -1.27 -5.63 9.44
N ASN A 48 -2.13 -4.89 8.76
CA ASN A 48 -3.51 -5.28 8.53
C ASN A 48 -3.70 -5.42 7.03
N ASP A 49 -4.05 -6.62 6.60
CA ASP A 49 -4.73 -6.80 5.33
C ASP A 49 -6.23 -6.52 5.54
N MET A 50 -6.77 -5.58 4.78
CA MET A 50 -8.16 -5.18 4.94
C MET A 50 -8.80 -4.83 3.60
N PRO A 51 -10.12 -4.99 3.45
CA PRO A 51 -10.83 -4.52 2.28
C PRO A 51 -10.71 -2.99 2.10
N ASP A 52 -10.79 -2.51 0.87
CA ASP A 52 -10.67 -1.10 0.52
C ASP A 52 -11.63 -0.18 1.28
N SER A 53 -12.84 -0.67 1.59
CA SER A 53 -13.83 0.04 2.39
C SER A 53 -13.36 0.37 3.81
N LYS A 54 -12.45 -0.45 4.38
CA LYS A 54 -11.84 -0.19 5.69
C LYS A 54 -10.61 0.70 5.56
N ALA A 55 -9.80 0.52 4.52
CA ALA A 55 -8.57 1.29 4.33
C ALA A 55 -8.80 2.79 4.02
N LYS A 56 -10.02 3.17 3.63
CA LYS A 56 -10.41 4.58 3.43
C LYS A 56 -10.87 5.31 4.70
N ARG A 57 -10.91 4.63 5.84
CA ARG A 57 -11.31 5.28 7.08
C ARG A 57 -10.24 6.26 7.55
N PRO A 58 -10.60 7.33 8.27
CA PRO A 58 -9.68 8.40 8.66
C PRO A 58 -8.42 7.91 9.36
N GLU A 59 -8.51 6.84 10.18
CA GLU A 59 -7.37 6.28 10.91
C GLU A 59 -6.28 5.72 9.98
N TRP A 60 -6.63 5.34 8.75
CA TRP A 60 -5.68 4.80 7.77
C TRP A 60 -5.17 5.84 6.79
N LEU A 61 -5.87 6.98 6.62
CA LEU A 61 -5.43 8.03 5.69
C LEU A 61 -4.07 8.64 6.05
N GLU A 62 -3.66 8.53 7.31
CA GLU A 62 -2.35 8.98 7.78
C GLU A 62 -1.20 8.25 7.06
N ILE A 63 -1.27 6.93 6.85
CA ILE A 63 -0.19 6.19 6.17
C ILE A 63 -0.11 6.55 4.68
N PHE A 64 -1.26 6.73 4.01
CA PHE A 64 -1.31 7.18 2.62
C PHE A 64 -0.72 8.58 2.48
N THR A 65 -0.99 9.47 3.44
CA THR A 65 -0.42 10.83 3.43
C THR A 65 1.08 10.79 3.70
N ALA A 66 1.53 9.98 4.66
CA ALA A 66 2.94 9.85 5.03
C ALA A 66 3.81 9.29 3.90
N LEU A 67 3.21 8.51 2.99
CA LEU A 67 3.85 7.91 1.81
C LEU A 67 3.55 8.64 0.51
N ASP A 68 2.87 9.79 0.55
CA ASP A 68 2.42 10.55 -0.64
C ASP A 68 1.65 9.67 -1.66
N ALA A 69 0.80 8.78 -1.12
CA ALA A 69 0.10 7.73 -1.84
C ALA A 69 -1.43 7.90 -1.86
N THR A 70 -1.94 9.08 -1.48
CA THR A 70 -3.40 9.36 -1.46
C THR A 70 -4.03 9.28 -2.86
N TRP A 71 -3.23 9.51 -3.91
CA TRP A 71 -3.62 9.34 -5.31
C TRP A 71 -4.10 7.92 -5.62
N PHE A 72 -3.61 6.91 -4.91
CA PHE A 72 -3.96 5.52 -5.17
C PHE A 72 -5.42 5.23 -4.85
N LEU A 73 -5.96 5.83 -3.77
CA LEU A 73 -7.37 5.70 -3.41
C LEU A 73 -8.28 6.25 -4.52
N ASN A 74 -7.87 7.36 -5.14
CA ASN A 74 -8.57 7.92 -6.29
C ASN A 74 -8.46 7.02 -7.53
N MET A 75 -7.29 6.41 -7.74
CA MET A 75 -7.04 5.51 -8.86
C MET A 75 -7.96 4.29 -8.83
N ILE A 76 -8.08 3.63 -7.68
CA ILE A 76 -8.93 2.43 -7.53
C ILE A 76 -10.43 2.75 -7.59
N ASP A 77 -10.84 3.96 -7.21
CA ASP A 77 -12.25 4.37 -7.23
C ASP A 77 -12.75 4.81 -8.60
N ASN A 78 -11.87 5.41 -9.39
CA ASN A 78 -12.26 6.05 -10.64
C ASN A 78 -11.73 5.35 -11.90
N THR A 79 -10.98 4.26 -11.73
CA THR A 79 -10.46 3.48 -12.85
C THR A 79 -11.15 2.13 -12.92
N ASN A 80 -11.85 1.89 -14.02
CA ASN A 80 -12.30 0.54 -14.36
C ASN A 80 -11.13 -0.23 -14.96
N PHE A 81 -10.49 -1.06 -14.14
CA PHE A 81 -9.47 -1.99 -14.60
C PHE A 81 -10.12 -3.19 -15.28
N THR A 82 -9.63 -3.55 -16.46
CA THR A 82 -10.16 -4.69 -17.24
C THR A 82 -9.48 -6.01 -16.89
N SER A 83 -8.29 -5.95 -16.28
CA SER A 83 -7.50 -7.10 -15.83
C SER A 83 -6.42 -6.66 -14.84
N GLU A 84 -5.79 -7.63 -14.17
CA GLU A 84 -4.60 -7.38 -13.33
C GLU A 84 -3.41 -6.85 -14.14
N THR A 85 -3.29 -7.26 -15.41
CA THR A 85 -2.28 -6.73 -16.34
C THR A 85 -2.52 -5.24 -16.61
N ASP A 86 -3.75 -4.83 -16.93
CA ASP A 86 -4.13 -3.42 -17.13
C ASP A 86 -3.90 -2.59 -15.86
N PHE A 87 -4.24 -3.13 -14.70
CA PHE A 87 -3.91 -2.52 -13.41
C PHE A 87 -2.40 -2.29 -13.24
N ARG A 88 -1.61 -3.34 -13.46
CA ARG A 88 -0.15 -3.28 -13.30
C ARG A 88 0.49 -2.32 -14.30
N GLU A 89 0.03 -2.27 -15.55
CA GLU A 89 0.53 -1.33 -16.56
C GLU A 89 0.27 0.12 -16.16
N LYS A 90 -0.95 0.44 -15.70
CA LYS A 90 -1.30 1.78 -15.23
C LYS A 90 -0.55 2.17 -13.96
N LEU A 91 -0.37 1.22 -13.04
CA LEU A 91 0.41 1.44 -11.82
C LEU A 91 1.88 1.68 -12.16
N THR A 92 2.46 0.86 -13.04
CA THR A 92 3.83 1.00 -13.56
C THR A 92 4.02 2.36 -14.24
N ALA A 93 3.04 2.83 -15.00
CA ALA A 93 3.08 4.16 -15.61
C ALA A 93 3.10 5.31 -14.58
N HIS A 94 2.62 5.07 -13.36
CA HIS A 94 2.57 6.07 -12.29
C HIS A 94 3.80 6.06 -11.39
N ILE A 95 4.24 4.87 -10.94
CA ILE A 95 5.33 4.73 -9.96
C ILE A 95 6.62 4.13 -10.53
N GLY A 96 6.65 3.81 -11.82
CA GLY A 96 7.79 3.16 -12.45
C GLY A 96 7.77 1.65 -12.20
N ASN A 97 8.66 1.15 -11.35
CA ASN A 97 8.70 -0.30 -11.07
C ASN A 97 7.66 -0.68 -10.00
N VAL A 98 7.04 -1.84 -10.15
CA VAL A 98 6.04 -2.37 -9.21
C VAL A 98 6.57 -3.66 -8.62
N ASP A 99 6.97 -3.61 -7.35
CA ASP A 99 7.37 -4.78 -6.59
C ASP A 99 6.15 -5.55 -6.07
N THR A 100 6.35 -6.81 -5.67
CA THR A 100 5.29 -7.65 -5.10
C THR A 100 5.72 -8.27 -3.78
N ILE A 101 4.78 -8.36 -2.85
CA ILE A 101 4.91 -9.06 -1.56
C ILE A 101 3.90 -10.20 -1.54
N ILE A 102 4.33 -11.35 -1.05
CA ILE A 102 3.52 -12.57 -0.99
C ILE A 102 3.42 -13.01 0.47
N PHE A 103 2.19 -13.22 0.94
CA PHE A 103 1.87 -13.77 2.28
C PHE A 103 1.04 -15.04 2.17
#